data_AF-A0A7G9GHK9-F1
#
_entry.id   AF-A0A7G9GHK9-F1
#
_cell.length_a   1.000
_cell.length_b   1.000
_cell.length_c   1.000
_cell.angle_alpha   90.00
_cell.angle_beta   90.00
_cell.angle_gamma   90.00
#
_symmetry.space_group_name_H-M   'P 1'
#
loop_
_entity.id
_entity.type
_entity.pdbx_description
1 polymer ?
#
loop_
_entity_poly.entity_id
_entity_poly.type
_entity_poly.pdbx_seq_one_letter_code
_entity_poly.pdbx_strand_id
1 'polypeptide(L)'
;MVKQIRVLAILPYEGLKEMLVSAAGQHREICLDATVGDMEKAVEVAGERMETAKYDVIIARGGTAELLRTAYPHMIILEISVTFDDIFRAVLLARNYNEKFAIVSLPAIAKRAQEFCTMLQYDIEVYAVNTEEESKELLENLQKQGYSMVVGDMINAKLATEKGMNVVLIMSGKNSVEAVLKQAVQLLAIKSRETEEKDYLKSICDGAPWYITILNRQGDVLLNNVKNSGESERYAEFLKENLNAYFEQEIFHMERRFGREYYVVDSKIIEGSGGEEVVIYGRPVCVEVPEDTRGIMLAEEEDEDSYSFESSFGVSNLVGRARETMLKCCNSRLPILILGEPGSGKDAAANSIYRMGYNKNRPFYTIDCEVVTPKEWTRFFEKSTSPLMEINCTIYFKNIQVIDINLEKKLRDMIENTNLCRRNQVIFSGTVKGDSAECMMSEYLLTKVNCILLQALPLRKRKSDVLNLSIIYLSALNAELGKQVIGFENGADEEMLQYSWPGNVTQLKRVLRELVIGTDGNYITRKSVKECISNEIFSSEEANVSNINLNQSLNDITYDVIRRVMKEEGMNQKKAADRLKVSRTTIWRILNSR
;
A
#
# COMPACT_ATOMS: atom_id res chain seq x y z
N MET A 1 -39.79 -10.92 -6.44
CA MET A 1 -40.37 -12.17 -5.89
C MET A 1 -40.19 -12.12 -4.39
N VAL A 2 -41.25 -12.27 -3.60
CA VAL A 2 -41.12 -12.31 -2.13
C VAL A 2 -40.33 -13.57 -1.77
N LYS A 3 -39.20 -13.41 -1.09
CA LYS A 3 -38.35 -14.53 -0.67
C LYS A 3 -39.15 -15.38 0.32
N GLN A 4 -39.44 -16.63 -0.03
CA GLN A 4 -40.17 -17.53 0.85
C GLN A 4 -39.29 -17.93 2.03
N ILE A 5 -39.79 -17.69 3.23
CA ILE A 5 -39.18 -18.06 4.51
C ILE A 5 -39.35 -19.57 4.71
N ARG A 6 -38.26 -20.30 4.91
CA ARG A 6 -38.30 -21.74 5.20
C ARG A 6 -38.25 -21.99 6.71
N VAL A 7 -39.33 -22.56 7.23
CA VAL A 7 -39.50 -22.83 8.66
C VAL A 7 -39.49 -24.33 8.90
N LEU A 8 -38.61 -24.80 9.78
CA LEU A 8 -38.68 -26.15 10.34
C LEU A 8 -39.42 -26.11 11.68
N ALA A 9 -40.47 -26.89 11.83
CA ALA A 9 -41.22 -26.98 13.08
C ALA A 9 -41.17 -28.39 13.67
N ILE A 10 -40.68 -28.50 14.91
CA ILE A 10 -40.64 -29.76 15.66
C ILE A 10 -41.56 -29.61 16.86
N LEU A 11 -42.67 -30.35 16.83
CA LEU A 11 -43.81 -30.14 17.74
C LEU A 11 -44.13 -31.43 18.53
N PRO A 12 -44.58 -31.32 19.79
CA PRO A 12 -44.79 -32.49 20.65
C PRO A 12 -46.04 -33.32 20.33
N TYR A 13 -47.01 -32.80 19.57
CA TYR A 13 -48.25 -33.53 19.22
C TYR A 13 -48.91 -33.00 17.94
N GLU A 14 -49.73 -33.85 17.32
CA GLU A 14 -50.34 -33.60 15.99
C GLU A 14 -51.26 -32.38 15.99
N GLY A 15 -52.05 -32.16 17.04
CA GLY A 15 -52.94 -30.99 17.14
C GLY A 15 -52.21 -29.65 17.06
N LEU A 16 -50.98 -29.54 17.59
CA LEU A 16 -50.18 -28.32 17.47
C LEU A 16 -49.64 -28.14 16.05
N LYS A 17 -49.28 -29.25 15.41
CA LYS A 17 -48.86 -29.27 14.01
C LYS A 17 -49.98 -28.79 13.10
N GLU A 18 -51.20 -29.30 13.26
CA GLU A 18 -52.35 -28.85 12.48
C GLU A 18 -52.66 -27.35 12.70
N MET A 19 -52.59 -26.88 13.95
CA MET A 19 -52.76 -25.46 14.26
C MET A 19 -51.69 -24.59 13.59
N LEU A 20 -50.43 -25.01 13.62
CA LEU A 20 -49.33 -24.30 12.98
C LEU A 20 -49.46 -24.30 11.45
N VAL A 21 -49.84 -25.44 10.85
CA VAL A 21 -50.09 -25.56 9.41
C VAL A 21 -51.26 -24.66 8.97
N SER A 22 -52.35 -24.66 9.73
CA SER A 22 -53.51 -23.81 9.44
C SER A 22 -53.16 -22.32 9.56
N ALA A 23 -52.41 -21.93 10.59
CA ALA A 23 -51.98 -20.54 10.78
C ALA A 23 -50.96 -20.12 9.70
N ALA A 24 -50.00 -20.98 9.37
CA ALA A 24 -49.02 -20.74 8.31
C ALA A 24 -49.68 -20.61 6.92
N GLY A 25 -50.76 -21.34 6.64
CA GLY A 25 -51.53 -21.21 5.40
C GLY A 25 -52.12 -19.81 5.16
N GLN A 26 -52.26 -18.99 6.20
CA GLN A 26 -52.68 -17.59 6.08
C GLN A 26 -51.54 -16.66 5.66
N HIS A 27 -50.29 -17.13 5.75
CA HIS A 27 -49.08 -16.39 5.41
C HIS A 27 -48.43 -16.98 4.15
N ARG A 28 -48.66 -16.33 2.99
CA ARG A 28 -48.09 -16.76 1.69
C ARG A 28 -46.56 -16.77 1.63
N GLU A 29 -45.93 -16.13 2.60
CA GLU A 29 -44.49 -15.91 2.72
C GLU A 29 -43.78 -17.10 3.39
N ILE A 30 -44.53 -18.00 4.04
CA ILE A 30 -44.00 -19.09 4.87
C ILE A 30 -44.10 -20.42 4.13
N CYS A 31 -42.96 -21.10 3.98
CA CYS A 31 -42.87 -22.50 3.59
C CYS A 31 -42.55 -23.32 4.85
N LEU A 32 -43.58 -23.98 5.39
CA LEU A 32 -43.50 -24.74 6.63
C LEU A 32 -43.22 -26.23 6.35
N ASP A 33 -42.15 -26.77 6.95
CA ASP A 33 -41.96 -28.21 7.15
C ASP A 33 -42.21 -28.52 8.64
N ALA A 34 -43.29 -29.27 8.93
CA ALA A 34 -43.70 -29.55 10.30
C ALA A 34 -43.70 -31.05 10.59
N THR A 35 -42.96 -31.43 11.62
CA THR A 35 -42.82 -32.81 12.10
C THR A 35 -43.21 -32.92 13.56
N VAL A 36 -43.82 -34.04 13.93
CA VAL A 36 -44.04 -34.37 15.34
C VAL A 36 -42.83 -35.14 15.85
N GLY A 37 -42.28 -34.70 16.98
CA GLY A 37 -41.08 -35.30 17.56
C GLY A 37 -40.99 -35.07 19.05
N ASP A 38 -40.54 -36.11 19.76
CA ASP A 38 -40.25 -36.05 21.20
C ASP A 38 -38.95 -35.28 21.46
N MET A 39 -38.80 -34.78 22.69
CA MET A 39 -37.66 -33.96 23.11
C MET A 39 -36.31 -34.66 22.88
N GLU A 40 -36.21 -35.98 23.09
CA GLU A 40 -34.98 -36.77 22.90
C GLU A 40 -34.55 -36.90 21.43
N LYS A 41 -35.53 -36.99 20.52
CA LYS A 41 -35.27 -37.20 19.07
C LYS A 41 -35.25 -35.90 18.28
N ALA A 42 -35.58 -34.77 18.91
CA ALA A 42 -35.70 -33.50 18.22
C ALA A 42 -34.39 -33.01 17.58
N VAL A 43 -33.25 -33.25 18.22
CA VAL A 43 -31.94 -32.85 17.68
C VAL A 43 -31.56 -33.72 16.48
N GLU A 44 -31.81 -35.03 16.54
CA GLU A 44 -31.56 -35.98 15.45
C GLU A 44 -32.42 -35.66 14.22
N VAL A 45 -33.73 -35.47 14.44
CA VAL A 45 -34.68 -35.09 13.38
C VAL A 45 -34.34 -33.73 12.77
N ALA A 46 -33.88 -32.77 13.58
CA ALA A 46 -33.41 -31.49 13.07
C ALA A 46 -32.17 -31.66 12.18
N GLY A 47 -31.21 -32.50 12.58
CA GLY A 47 -30.00 -32.81 11.81
C GLY A 47 -30.30 -33.39 10.43
N GLU A 48 -31.09 -34.47 10.37
CA GLU A 48 -31.48 -35.13 9.11
C GLU A 48 -32.18 -34.16 8.13
N ARG A 49 -33.03 -33.28 8.66
CA ARG A 49 -33.76 -32.30 7.86
C ARG A 49 -32.85 -31.17 7.39
N MET A 50 -31.91 -30.71 8.21
CA MET A 50 -30.97 -29.66 7.83
C MET A 50 -29.96 -30.10 6.76
N GLU A 51 -29.63 -31.39 6.68
CA GLU A 51 -28.80 -31.93 5.59
C GLU A 51 -29.53 -31.90 4.25
N THR A 52 -30.84 -32.14 4.26
CA THR A 52 -31.67 -32.24 3.05
C THR A 52 -32.19 -30.89 2.56
N ALA A 53 -32.37 -29.90 3.44
CA ALA A 53 -32.84 -28.58 3.09
C ALA A 53 -32.28 -27.47 3.99
N LYS A 54 -32.04 -26.28 3.40
CA LYS A 54 -31.73 -25.07 4.17
C LYS A 54 -33.01 -24.48 4.77
N TYR A 55 -32.97 -24.19 6.07
CA TYR A 55 -34.01 -23.51 6.82
C TYR A 55 -33.51 -22.16 7.36
N ASP A 56 -34.40 -21.19 7.46
CA ASP A 56 -34.09 -19.85 7.99
C ASP A 56 -34.33 -19.77 9.50
N VAL A 57 -35.30 -20.53 10.00
CA VAL A 57 -35.74 -20.51 11.40
C VAL A 57 -36.29 -21.88 11.82
N ILE A 58 -36.12 -22.21 13.10
CA ILE A 58 -36.70 -23.39 13.74
C ILE A 58 -37.74 -22.95 14.76
N ILE A 59 -38.91 -23.60 14.75
CA ILE A 59 -39.96 -23.41 15.74
C ILE A 59 -40.11 -24.68 16.56
N ALA A 60 -40.05 -24.56 17.88
CA ALA A 60 -40.23 -25.68 18.81
C ALA A 60 -40.98 -25.23 20.07
N ARG A 61 -41.36 -26.16 20.94
CA ARG A 61 -42.08 -25.87 22.19
C ARG A 61 -41.27 -26.30 23.42
N GLY A 62 -41.20 -25.42 24.43
CA GLY A 62 -40.64 -25.72 25.75
C GLY A 62 -39.22 -26.30 25.70
N GLY A 63 -38.98 -27.39 26.44
CA GLY A 63 -37.67 -28.03 26.55
C GLY A 63 -37.05 -28.45 25.21
N THR A 64 -37.85 -28.76 24.20
CA THR A 64 -37.34 -29.04 22.84
C THR A 64 -36.66 -27.82 22.22
N ALA A 65 -37.18 -26.61 22.44
CA ALA A 65 -36.57 -25.37 21.94
C ALA A 65 -35.23 -25.07 22.64
N GLU A 66 -35.14 -25.38 23.93
CA GLU A 66 -33.92 -25.19 24.73
C GLU A 66 -32.78 -26.14 24.30
N LEU A 67 -33.10 -27.41 24.04
CA LEU A 67 -32.14 -28.37 23.50
C LEU A 67 -31.64 -27.94 22.12
N LEU A 68 -32.54 -27.52 21.23
CA LEU A 68 -32.16 -27.07 19.90
C LEU A 68 -31.28 -25.81 19.96
N ARG A 69 -31.50 -24.91 20.94
CA ARG A 69 -30.68 -23.70 21.14
C ARG A 69 -29.25 -24.04 21.57
N THR A 70 -29.10 -25.10 22.35
CA THR A 70 -27.78 -25.61 22.75
C THR A 70 -27.07 -26.31 21.58
N ALA A 71 -27.81 -27.10 20.80
CA ALA A 71 -27.25 -27.86 19.68
C ALA A 71 -26.90 -27.00 18.45
N TYR A 72 -27.68 -25.95 18.16
CA TYR A 72 -27.54 -25.11 16.96
C TYR A 72 -27.48 -23.61 17.31
N PRO A 73 -26.36 -23.11 17.88
CA PRO A 73 -26.24 -21.73 18.35
C PRO A 73 -26.27 -20.68 17.22
N HIS A 74 -25.98 -21.08 15.97
CA HIS A 74 -25.99 -20.18 14.80
C HIS A 74 -27.37 -20.09 14.11
N MET A 75 -28.36 -20.86 14.56
CA MET A 75 -29.72 -20.87 14.02
C MET A 75 -30.66 -20.01 14.86
N ILE A 76 -31.66 -19.40 14.21
CA ILE A 76 -32.72 -18.68 14.92
C ILE A 76 -33.75 -19.72 15.39
N ILE A 77 -34.00 -19.75 16.70
CA ILE A 77 -34.92 -20.72 17.32
C ILE A 77 -35.98 -19.98 18.10
N LEU A 78 -37.23 -20.18 17.70
CA LEU A 78 -38.41 -19.55 18.29
C LEU A 78 -39.21 -20.57 19.09
N GLU A 79 -39.53 -20.20 20.32
CA GLU A 79 -40.28 -21.04 21.24
C GLU A 79 -41.77 -20.70 21.21
N ILE A 80 -42.62 -21.72 21.06
CA ILE A 80 -44.06 -21.61 21.32
C ILE A 80 -44.28 -21.68 22.83
N SER A 81 -44.30 -20.51 23.48
CA SER A 81 -44.55 -20.42 24.92
C SER A 81 -46.03 -20.69 25.26
N VAL A 82 -46.25 -21.35 26.39
CA VAL A 82 -47.59 -21.57 26.96
C VAL A 82 -48.09 -20.28 27.61
N THR A 83 -49.28 -19.82 27.25
CA THR A 83 -49.86 -18.57 27.78
C THR A 83 -50.73 -18.82 29.01
N PHE A 84 -51.10 -17.73 29.72
CA PHE A 84 -52.04 -17.83 30.85
C PHE A 84 -53.40 -18.39 30.42
N ASP A 85 -53.89 -18.02 29.23
CA ASP A 85 -55.16 -18.53 28.69
C ASP A 85 -55.14 -20.05 28.48
N ASP A 86 -53.99 -20.60 28.13
CA ASP A 86 -53.79 -22.04 27.88
C ASP A 86 -53.91 -22.85 29.18
N ILE A 87 -53.24 -22.36 30.24
CA ILE A 87 -53.33 -22.95 31.58
C ILE A 87 -54.76 -22.82 32.11
N PHE A 88 -55.37 -21.65 31.92
CA PHE A 88 -56.73 -21.39 32.40
C PHE A 88 -57.75 -22.35 31.79
N ARG A 89 -57.70 -22.55 30.46
CA ARG A 89 -58.58 -23.51 29.77
C ARG A 89 -58.39 -24.93 30.29
N ALA A 90 -57.15 -25.36 30.50
CA ALA A 90 -56.85 -26.70 31.03
C ALA A 90 -57.41 -26.88 32.46
N VAL A 91 -57.23 -25.89 33.33
CA VAL A 91 -57.77 -25.92 34.70
C VAL A 91 -59.30 -25.90 34.70
N LEU A 92 -59.94 -25.07 33.86
CA LEU A 92 -61.40 -25.04 33.75
C LEU A 92 -61.97 -26.39 33.27
N LEU A 93 -61.28 -27.06 32.33
CA LEU A 93 -61.67 -28.40 31.89
C LEU A 93 -61.54 -29.43 33.01
N ALA A 94 -60.44 -29.38 33.77
CA ALA A 94 -60.21 -30.27 34.90
C ALA A 94 -61.22 -30.05 36.04
N ARG A 95 -61.74 -28.82 36.23
CA ARG A 95 -62.76 -28.54 37.26
C ARG A 95 -64.11 -29.21 37.00
N ASN A 96 -64.40 -29.63 35.77
CA ASN A 96 -65.60 -30.42 35.48
C ASN A 96 -65.44 -31.89 35.90
N TYR A 97 -64.28 -32.26 36.42
CA TYR A 97 -63.99 -33.58 36.95
C TYR A 97 -64.35 -33.63 38.45
N ASN A 98 -65.06 -34.69 38.86
CA ASN A 98 -65.62 -34.79 40.22
C ASN A 98 -64.63 -35.29 41.29
N GLU A 99 -63.43 -35.72 40.88
CA GLU A 99 -62.42 -36.28 41.78
C GLU A 99 -61.21 -35.35 41.91
N LYS A 100 -60.29 -35.67 42.83
CA LYS A 100 -59.11 -34.85 43.09
C LYS A 100 -58.16 -34.85 41.90
N PHE A 101 -57.70 -33.65 41.52
CA PHE A 101 -56.70 -33.46 40.48
C PHE A 101 -55.55 -32.57 40.96
N ALA A 102 -54.37 -32.79 40.40
CA ALA A 102 -53.17 -31.99 40.66
C ALA A 102 -52.57 -31.47 39.35
N ILE A 103 -51.86 -30.35 39.41
CA ILE A 103 -51.12 -29.80 38.27
C ILE A 103 -49.66 -30.25 38.38
N VAL A 104 -49.16 -30.98 37.39
CA VAL A 104 -47.77 -31.45 37.34
C VAL A 104 -47.15 -31.03 36.00
N SER A 105 -46.14 -30.17 36.03
CA SER A 105 -45.50 -29.66 34.81
C SER A 105 -44.06 -29.21 35.05
N LEU A 106 -43.33 -28.94 33.96
CA LEU A 106 -42.04 -28.27 33.99
C LEU A 106 -42.10 -26.93 34.75
N PRO A 107 -41.00 -26.49 35.41
CA PRO A 107 -41.03 -25.35 36.33
C PRO A 107 -41.57 -24.05 35.74
N ALA A 108 -41.28 -23.78 34.46
CA ALA A 108 -41.75 -22.58 33.78
C ALA A 108 -43.28 -22.49 33.70
N ILE A 109 -43.95 -23.64 33.50
CA ILE A 109 -45.41 -23.73 33.43
C ILE A 109 -46.00 -23.83 34.85
N ALA A 110 -45.39 -24.63 35.72
CA ALA A 110 -45.82 -24.82 37.10
C ALA A 110 -45.83 -23.49 37.88
N LYS A 111 -44.80 -22.65 37.71
CA LYS A 111 -44.74 -21.31 38.33
C LYS A 111 -45.92 -20.44 37.89
N ARG A 112 -46.23 -20.39 36.59
CA ARG A 112 -47.37 -19.62 36.06
C ARG A 112 -48.70 -20.17 36.56
N ALA A 113 -48.84 -21.49 36.65
CA ALA A 113 -50.02 -22.13 37.20
C ALA A 113 -50.20 -21.83 38.70
N GLN A 114 -49.10 -21.83 39.48
CA GLN A 114 -49.13 -21.49 40.90
C GLN A 114 -49.50 -20.02 41.13
N GLU A 115 -48.93 -19.09 40.36
CA GLU A 115 -49.31 -17.67 40.38
C GLU A 115 -50.82 -17.51 40.09
N PHE A 116 -51.32 -18.23 39.09
CA PHE A 116 -52.73 -18.23 38.73
C PHE A 116 -53.66 -18.80 39.82
N CYS A 117 -53.34 -19.98 40.36
CA CYS A 117 -54.11 -20.59 41.46
C CYS A 117 -54.14 -19.67 42.69
N THR A 118 -53.02 -19.02 43.00
CA THR A 118 -52.92 -18.05 44.11
C THR A 118 -53.83 -16.83 43.87
N MET A 119 -53.81 -16.26 42.66
CA MET A 119 -54.61 -15.07 42.32
C MET A 119 -56.11 -15.31 42.40
N LEU A 120 -56.58 -16.51 42.05
CA LEU A 120 -57.99 -16.88 42.10
C LEU A 120 -58.42 -17.56 43.40
N GLN A 121 -57.50 -17.72 44.37
CA GLN A 121 -57.73 -18.46 45.62
C GLN A 121 -58.24 -19.88 45.38
N TYR A 122 -57.70 -20.54 44.36
CA TYR A 122 -58.00 -21.94 44.08
C TYR A 122 -57.09 -22.84 44.90
N ASP A 123 -57.71 -23.76 45.64
CA ASP A 123 -57.03 -24.79 46.44
C ASP A 123 -56.68 -25.98 45.53
N ILE A 124 -55.72 -25.76 44.64
CA ILE A 124 -55.21 -26.77 43.70
C ILE A 124 -53.72 -26.94 43.95
N GLU A 125 -53.30 -28.19 44.20
CA GLU A 125 -51.89 -28.51 44.39
C GLU A 125 -51.13 -28.47 43.05
N VAL A 126 -50.04 -27.70 43.02
CA VAL A 126 -49.19 -27.50 41.84
C VAL A 126 -47.78 -27.97 42.15
N TYR A 127 -47.26 -28.86 41.31
CA TYR A 127 -45.94 -29.45 41.44
C TYR A 127 -45.08 -29.13 40.22
N ALA A 128 -43.86 -28.67 40.48
CA ALA A 128 -42.83 -28.42 39.47
C ALA A 128 -41.86 -29.59 39.45
N VAL A 129 -41.58 -30.14 38.27
CA VAL A 129 -40.73 -31.32 38.11
C VAL A 129 -39.72 -31.09 37.00
N ASN A 130 -38.45 -31.47 37.22
CA ASN A 130 -37.37 -31.26 36.26
C ASN A 130 -36.98 -32.51 35.47
N THR A 131 -37.14 -33.69 36.07
CA THR A 131 -36.70 -34.97 35.47
C THR A 131 -37.85 -35.97 35.36
N GLU A 132 -37.74 -36.91 34.42
CA GLU A 132 -38.75 -37.97 34.27
C GLU A 132 -38.83 -38.89 35.49
N GLU A 133 -37.71 -39.11 36.18
CA GLU A 133 -37.63 -39.95 37.38
C GLU A 133 -38.38 -39.32 38.55
N GLU A 134 -38.17 -38.02 38.77
CA GLU A 134 -38.90 -37.24 39.77
C GLU A 134 -40.41 -37.20 39.45
N SER A 135 -40.77 -37.11 38.17
CA SER A 135 -42.16 -37.17 37.72
C SER A 135 -42.81 -38.51 38.04
N LYS A 136 -42.13 -39.62 37.75
CA LYS A 136 -42.64 -40.98 38.04
C LYS A 136 -42.89 -41.17 39.53
N GLU A 137 -41.96 -40.79 40.39
CA GLU A 137 -42.10 -40.93 41.84
C GLU A 137 -43.23 -40.06 42.39
N LEU A 138 -43.33 -38.81 41.91
CA LEU A 138 -44.40 -37.89 42.31
C LEU A 138 -45.78 -38.40 41.88
N LEU A 139 -45.93 -38.87 40.64
CA LEU A 139 -47.19 -39.41 40.12
C LEU A 139 -47.65 -40.65 40.91
N GLU A 140 -46.72 -41.52 41.32
CA GLU A 140 -47.03 -42.66 42.20
C GLU A 140 -47.50 -42.24 43.59
N ASN A 141 -46.88 -41.19 44.16
CA ASN A 141 -47.29 -40.64 45.45
C ASN A 141 -48.66 -39.98 45.36
N LEU A 142 -48.94 -39.24 44.29
CA LEU A 142 -50.25 -38.62 44.04
C LEU A 142 -51.36 -39.67 43.89
N GLN A 143 -51.09 -40.76 43.17
CA GLN A 143 -52.04 -41.87 43.03
C GLN A 143 -52.37 -42.51 44.39
N LYS A 144 -51.38 -42.72 45.27
CA LYS A 144 -51.59 -43.22 46.65
C LYS A 144 -52.38 -42.25 47.53
N GLN A 145 -52.26 -40.95 47.27
CA GLN A 145 -53.00 -39.89 47.99
C GLN A 145 -54.44 -39.69 47.48
N GLY A 146 -54.86 -40.46 46.46
CA GLY A 146 -56.21 -40.45 45.92
C GLY A 146 -56.44 -39.41 44.82
N TYR A 147 -55.39 -38.89 44.19
CA TYR A 147 -55.50 -38.12 42.96
C TYR A 147 -55.74 -39.07 41.78
N SER A 148 -56.75 -38.79 40.98
CA SER A 148 -57.12 -39.61 39.81
C SER A 148 -56.97 -38.87 38.49
N MET A 149 -56.72 -37.55 38.52
CA MET A 149 -56.44 -36.75 37.34
C MET A 149 -55.18 -35.87 37.50
N VAL A 150 -54.45 -35.70 36.40
CA VAL A 150 -53.29 -34.82 36.30
C VAL A 150 -53.49 -33.80 35.17
N VAL A 151 -53.22 -32.53 35.46
CA VAL A 151 -53.14 -31.48 34.46
C VAL A 151 -51.67 -31.16 34.22
N GLY A 152 -51.18 -31.29 33.00
CA GLY A 152 -49.73 -31.22 32.78
C GLY A 152 -49.27 -30.99 31.34
N ASP A 153 -47.95 -30.95 31.17
CA ASP A 153 -47.31 -30.94 29.85
C ASP A 153 -47.28 -32.35 29.22
N MET A 154 -46.74 -32.46 28.00
CA MET A 154 -46.77 -33.70 27.23
C MET A 154 -46.00 -34.85 27.91
N ILE A 155 -44.89 -34.55 28.59
CA ILE A 155 -44.05 -35.54 29.26
C ILE A 155 -44.83 -36.13 30.44
N ASN A 156 -45.35 -35.26 31.31
CA ASN A 156 -46.12 -35.66 32.48
C ASN A 156 -47.46 -36.32 32.09
N ALA A 157 -48.08 -35.86 30.99
CA ALA A 157 -49.28 -36.47 30.43
C ALA A 157 -49.07 -37.93 30.00
N LYS A 158 -47.96 -38.21 29.31
CA LYS A 158 -47.61 -39.56 28.87
C LYS A 158 -47.38 -40.49 30.05
N LEU A 159 -46.55 -40.05 31.02
CA LEU A 159 -46.24 -40.80 32.23
C LEU A 159 -47.49 -41.07 33.10
N ALA A 160 -48.37 -40.08 33.26
CA ALA A 160 -49.61 -40.25 34.02
C ALA A 160 -50.58 -41.23 33.34
N THR A 161 -50.65 -41.21 32.00
CA THR A 161 -51.47 -42.16 31.23
C THR A 161 -50.95 -43.60 31.37
N GLU A 162 -49.63 -43.79 31.33
CA GLU A 162 -49.00 -45.12 31.54
C GLU A 162 -49.29 -45.69 32.94
N LYS A 163 -49.50 -44.82 33.94
CA LYS A 163 -49.86 -45.19 35.32
C LYS A 163 -51.38 -45.33 35.52
N GLY A 164 -52.19 -45.17 34.48
CA GLY A 164 -53.64 -45.30 34.52
C GLY A 164 -54.39 -44.12 35.15
N MET A 165 -53.76 -42.94 35.22
CA MET A 165 -54.43 -41.71 35.66
C MET A 165 -55.12 -41.00 34.48
N ASN A 166 -56.20 -40.27 34.76
CA ASN A 166 -56.81 -39.40 33.77
C ASN A 166 -55.95 -38.15 33.56
N VAL A 167 -55.94 -37.61 32.34
CA VAL A 167 -55.01 -36.51 31.99
C VAL A 167 -55.73 -35.40 31.24
N VAL A 168 -55.43 -34.16 31.62
CA VAL A 168 -55.73 -32.96 30.82
C VAL A 168 -54.41 -32.33 30.39
N LEU A 169 -54.12 -32.40 29.09
CA LEU A 169 -52.92 -31.79 28.52
C LEU A 169 -53.08 -30.27 28.44
N ILE A 170 -52.08 -29.54 28.92
CA ILE A 170 -51.99 -28.09 28.71
C ILE A 170 -51.60 -27.85 27.24
N MET A 171 -52.59 -27.53 26.41
CA MET A 171 -52.40 -27.29 24.98
C MET A 171 -52.05 -25.83 24.72
N SER A 172 -51.07 -25.58 23.84
CA SER A 172 -50.83 -24.22 23.33
C SER A 172 -51.99 -23.77 22.46
N GLY A 173 -52.50 -22.57 22.72
CA GLY A 173 -53.60 -21.99 21.99
C GLY A 173 -53.17 -21.38 20.65
N LYS A 174 -54.18 -21.08 19.83
CA LYS A 174 -54.01 -20.45 18.52
C LYS A 174 -53.26 -19.10 18.60
N ASN A 175 -53.50 -18.31 19.64
CA ASN A 175 -52.84 -17.02 19.84
C ASN A 175 -51.32 -17.17 19.99
N SER A 176 -50.85 -18.20 20.70
CA SER A 176 -49.43 -18.49 20.90
C SER A 176 -48.75 -18.86 19.59
N VAL A 177 -49.43 -19.68 18.77
CA VAL A 177 -48.96 -20.08 17.43
C VAL A 177 -48.89 -18.87 16.49
N GLU A 178 -49.94 -18.06 16.43
CA GLU A 178 -49.97 -16.84 15.61
C GLU A 178 -48.90 -15.82 16.04
N ALA A 179 -48.67 -15.68 17.34
CA ALA A 179 -47.64 -14.77 17.87
C ALA A 179 -46.23 -15.19 17.41
N VAL A 180 -45.90 -16.47 17.50
CA VAL A 180 -44.59 -16.98 17.07
C VAL A 180 -44.39 -16.85 15.57
N LEU A 181 -45.42 -17.11 14.76
CA LEU A 181 -45.34 -16.92 13.31
C LEU A 181 -45.13 -15.44 12.95
N LYS A 182 -45.85 -14.52 13.58
CA LYS A 182 -45.63 -13.07 13.40
C LYS A 182 -44.21 -12.66 13.79
N GLN A 183 -43.71 -13.18 14.91
CA GLN A 183 -42.35 -12.93 15.35
C GLN A 183 -41.32 -13.47 14.36
N ALA A 184 -41.54 -14.66 13.79
CA ALA A 184 -40.68 -15.26 12.78
C ALA A 184 -40.58 -14.38 11.53
N VAL A 185 -41.72 -13.91 11.01
CA VAL A 185 -41.76 -13.03 9.83
C VAL A 185 -41.04 -11.71 10.11
N GLN A 186 -41.27 -11.08 11.27
CA GLN A 186 -40.62 -9.81 11.62
C GLN A 186 -39.10 -9.95 11.74
N LEU A 187 -38.62 -10.97 12.45
CA LEU A 187 -37.18 -11.19 12.63
C LEU A 187 -36.47 -11.50 11.32
N LEU A 188 -37.10 -12.31 10.46
CA LEU A 188 -36.51 -12.66 9.17
C LEU A 188 -36.57 -11.53 8.16
N ALA A 189 -37.56 -10.65 8.24
CA ALA A 189 -37.58 -9.42 7.45
C ALA A 189 -36.42 -8.49 7.83
N ILE A 190 -36.15 -8.33 9.14
CA ILE A 190 -35.02 -7.54 9.63
C ILE A 190 -33.69 -8.15 9.16
N LYS A 191 -33.49 -9.45 9.38
CA LYS A 191 -32.28 -10.16 8.95
C LYS A 191 -32.07 -10.12 7.43
N SER A 192 -33.14 -10.26 6.66
CA SER A 192 -33.05 -10.17 5.19
C SER A 192 -32.62 -8.77 4.75
N ARG A 193 -33.16 -7.71 5.38
CA ARG A 193 -32.76 -6.34 5.12
C ARG A 193 -31.30 -6.08 5.46
N GLU A 194 -30.81 -6.56 6.60
CA GLU A 194 -29.39 -6.47 6.97
C GLU A 194 -28.49 -7.23 5.98
N THR A 195 -28.95 -8.40 5.52
CA THR A 195 -28.20 -9.20 4.53
C THR A 195 -28.16 -8.48 3.18
N GLU A 196 -29.28 -7.93 2.71
CA GLU A 196 -29.33 -7.14 1.48
C GLU A 196 -28.43 -5.90 1.56
N GLU A 197 -28.46 -5.16 2.67
CA GLU A 197 -27.58 -4.00 2.88
C GLU A 197 -26.10 -4.40 2.83
N LYS A 198 -25.74 -5.52 3.47
CA LYS A 198 -24.39 -6.08 3.39
C LYS A 198 -24.01 -6.48 1.96
N ASP A 199 -24.92 -7.11 1.22
CA ASP A 199 -24.69 -7.51 -0.17
C ASP A 199 -24.53 -6.29 -1.10
N TYR A 200 -25.29 -5.21 -0.88
CA TYR A 200 -25.10 -3.95 -1.59
C TYR A 200 -23.74 -3.34 -1.30
N LEU A 201 -23.34 -3.25 -0.03
CA LEU A 201 -22.03 -2.73 0.36
C LEU A 201 -20.89 -3.56 -0.25
N LYS A 202 -21.01 -4.89 -0.22
CA LYS A 202 -20.02 -5.78 -0.84
C LYS A 202 -19.96 -5.59 -2.36
N SER A 203 -21.11 -5.46 -3.02
CA SER A 203 -21.18 -5.20 -4.47
C SER A 203 -20.58 -3.85 -4.85
N ILE A 204 -20.76 -2.82 -4.01
CA ILE A 204 -20.12 -1.51 -4.19
C ILE A 204 -18.60 -1.63 -4.05
N CYS A 205 -18.10 -2.35 -3.02
CA CYS A 205 -16.67 -2.60 -2.85
C CYS A 205 -16.09 -3.39 -4.03
N ASP A 206 -16.76 -4.45 -4.49
CA ASP A 206 -16.31 -5.29 -5.61
C ASP A 206 -16.38 -4.56 -6.96
N GLY A 207 -17.22 -3.53 -7.08
CA GLY A 207 -17.34 -2.66 -8.26
C GLY A 207 -16.46 -1.42 -8.21
N ALA A 208 -15.79 -1.15 -7.09
CA ALA A 208 -14.94 0.01 -6.94
C ALA A 208 -13.70 -0.10 -7.84
N PRO A 209 -13.22 1.01 -8.41
CA PRO A 209 -11.97 1.05 -9.18
C PRO A 209 -10.71 0.98 -8.29
N TRP A 210 -10.88 0.83 -6.99
CA TRP A 210 -9.81 0.77 -5.98
C TRP A 210 -9.82 -0.59 -5.28
N TYR A 211 -8.64 -1.10 -4.96
CA TYR A 211 -8.46 -2.21 -4.03
C TYR A 211 -8.71 -1.73 -2.61
N ILE A 212 -9.66 -2.35 -1.93
CA ILE A 212 -10.05 -2.07 -0.56
C ILE A 212 -9.71 -3.32 0.25
N THR A 213 -8.81 -3.16 1.22
CA THR A 213 -8.46 -4.22 2.17
C THR A 213 -8.61 -3.71 3.58
N ILE A 214 -9.31 -4.46 4.43
CA ILE A 214 -9.47 -4.16 5.85
C ILE A 214 -8.63 -5.14 6.66
N LEU A 215 -7.74 -4.61 7.50
CA LEU A 215 -6.85 -5.38 8.36
C LEU A 215 -7.12 -5.07 9.84
N ASN A 216 -7.05 -6.10 10.69
CA ASN A 216 -6.97 -5.89 12.14
C ASN A 216 -5.51 -5.58 12.56
N ARG A 217 -5.30 -5.20 13.84
CA ARG A 217 -3.94 -4.99 14.41
C ARG A 217 -3.06 -6.24 14.36
N GLN A 218 -3.62 -7.44 14.28
CA GLN A 218 -2.86 -8.69 14.13
C GLN A 218 -2.43 -8.97 12.68
N GLY A 219 -2.94 -8.22 11.70
CA GLY A 219 -2.66 -8.41 10.27
C GLY A 219 -3.54 -9.43 9.56
N ASP A 220 -4.65 -9.86 10.18
CA ASP A 220 -5.66 -10.68 9.53
C ASP A 220 -6.56 -9.84 8.62
N VAL A 221 -6.87 -10.39 7.45
CA VAL A 221 -7.71 -9.76 6.44
C VAL A 221 -9.17 -9.99 6.78
N LEU A 222 -9.88 -8.93 7.15
CA LEU A 222 -11.32 -8.96 7.45
C LEU A 222 -12.16 -8.84 6.17
N LEU A 223 -11.70 -8.04 5.21
CA LEU A 223 -12.36 -7.84 3.92
C LEU A 223 -11.30 -7.54 2.85
N ASN A 224 -11.48 -8.11 1.67
CA ASN A 224 -10.66 -7.84 0.50
C ASN A 224 -11.53 -7.90 -0.77
N ASN A 225 -11.42 -6.91 -1.64
CA ASN A 225 -12.10 -6.85 -2.94
C ASN A 225 -11.17 -7.16 -4.14
N VAL A 226 -9.91 -7.54 -3.91
CA VAL A 226 -8.97 -7.88 -4.99
C VAL A 226 -9.37 -9.21 -5.63
N LYS A 227 -9.68 -9.18 -6.94
CA LYS A 227 -10.24 -10.33 -7.69
C LYS A 227 -9.20 -11.29 -8.29
N ASN A 228 -7.95 -10.86 -8.46
CA ASN A 228 -6.89 -11.66 -9.08
C ASN A 228 -6.05 -12.41 -8.04
N SER A 229 -5.96 -13.74 -8.16
CA SER A 229 -5.23 -14.59 -7.21
C SER A 229 -3.72 -14.33 -7.15
N GLY A 230 -3.06 -14.00 -8.27
CA GLY A 230 -1.62 -13.71 -8.31
C GLY A 230 -1.23 -12.31 -7.82
N GLU A 231 -2.07 -11.30 -8.07
CA GLU A 231 -1.85 -9.91 -7.59
C GLU A 231 -2.26 -9.78 -6.12
N SER A 232 -3.26 -10.54 -5.68
CA SER A 232 -3.72 -10.56 -4.29
C SER A 232 -2.65 -11.05 -3.32
N GLU A 233 -1.80 -12.02 -3.69
CA GLU A 233 -0.75 -12.53 -2.78
C GLU A 233 0.36 -11.50 -2.58
N ARG A 234 0.91 -10.92 -3.66
CA ARG A 234 1.94 -9.88 -3.57
C ARG A 234 1.45 -8.60 -2.89
N TYR A 235 0.22 -8.19 -3.20
CA TYR A 235 -0.41 -7.05 -2.55
C TYR A 235 -0.65 -7.34 -1.05
N ALA A 236 -1.10 -8.55 -0.69
CA ALA A 236 -1.30 -8.92 0.71
C ALA A 236 0.00 -9.02 1.52
N GLU A 237 1.09 -9.53 0.93
CA GLU A 237 2.42 -9.52 1.56
C GLU A 237 2.91 -8.09 1.80
N PHE A 238 2.77 -7.21 0.80
CA PHE A 238 3.10 -5.79 0.90
C PHE A 238 2.35 -5.07 2.03
N LEU A 239 1.05 -5.34 2.15
CA LEU A 239 0.24 -4.77 3.23
C LEU A 239 0.71 -5.27 4.60
N LYS A 240 1.17 -6.52 4.70
CA LYS A 240 1.69 -7.06 5.97
C LYS A 240 3.04 -6.49 6.37
N GLU A 241 3.93 -6.19 5.42
CA GLU A 241 5.25 -5.61 5.72
C GLU A 241 5.14 -4.21 6.38
N ASN A 242 4.13 -3.43 6.02
CA ASN A 242 3.96 -2.04 6.45
C ASN A 242 2.92 -1.87 7.58
N LEU A 243 2.53 -2.96 8.25
CA LEU A 243 1.48 -2.98 9.26
C LEU A 243 1.65 -1.90 10.33
N ASN A 244 2.86 -1.78 10.89
CA ASN A 244 3.15 -0.81 11.95
C ASN A 244 3.02 0.64 11.47
N ALA A 245 3.40 0.93 10.22
CA ALA A 245 3.35 2.29 9.67
C ALA A 245 1.91 2.80 9.50
N TYR A 246 0.95 1.90 9.24
CA TYR A 246 -0.46 2.28 9.08
C TYR A 246 -1.16 2.67 10.38
N PHE A 247 -0.69 2.17 11.53
CA PHE A 247 -1.26 2.50 12.85
C PHE A 247 -0.57 3.70 13.52
N GLU A 248 0.57 4.16 13.01
CA GLU A 248 1.29 5.33 13.54
C GLU A 248 0.78 6.68 12.99
N GLN A 249 0.06 6.68 11.86
CA GLN A 249 -0.43 7.90 11.19
C GLN A 249 -1.92 7.76 10.83
N GLU A 250 -2.74 8.79 11.11
CA GLU A 250 -4.19 8.80 10.77
C GLU A 250 -4.47 8.67 9.27
N ILE A 251 -3.56 9.18 8.43
CA ILE A 251 -3.61 9.09 6.97
C ILE A 251 -2.19 8.74 6.50
N PHE A 252 -2.01 7.53 6.02
CA PHE A 252 -0.76 7.10 5.41
C PHE A 252 -0.93 7.11 3.89
N HIS A 253 0.00 7.75 3.17
CA HIS A 253 0.01 7.77 1.71
C HIS A 253 1.37 7.27 1.21
N MET A 254 1.36 6.20 0.41
CA MET A 254 2.55 5.59 -0.16
C MET A 254 2.31 5.22 -1.61
N GLU A 255 3.26 5.55 -2.48
CA GLU A 255 3.24 5.14 -3.89
C GLU A 255 4.37 4.13 -4.10
N ARG A 256 4.05 2.87 -4.42
CA ARG A 256 5.04 1.80 -4.60
C ARG A 256 4.80 1.05 -5.91
N ARG A 257 5.85 0.79 -6.69
CA ARG A 257 5.75 0.05 -7.95
C ARG A 257 5.84 -1.45 -7.70
N PHE A 258 4.92 -2.21 -8.31
CA PHE A 258 4.98 -3.67 -8.38
C PHE A 258 4.99 -4.08 -9.86
N GLY A 259 6.15 -4.53 -10.36
CA GLY A 259 6.32 -4.89 -11.77
C GLY A 259 6.20 -3.68 -12.71
N ARG A 260 5.17 -3.67 -13.59
CA ARG A 260 4.90 -2.56 -14.54
C ARG A 260 3.87 -1.55 -14.02
N GLU A 261 3.30 -1.76 -12.84
CA GLU A 261 2.20 -0.94 -12.31
C GLU A 261 2.59 -0.28 -10.98
N TYR A 262 2.16 0.97 -10.78
CA TYR A 262 2.33 1.68 -9.51
C TYR A 262 1.11 1.45 -8.66
N TYR A 263 1.29 1.24 -7.37
CA TYR A 263 0.20 1.16 -6.41
C TYR A 263 0.27 2.39 -5.53
N VAL A 264 -0.75 3.24 -5.62
CA VAL A 264 -0.95 4.33 -4.65
C VAL A 264 -1.82 3.77 -3.56
N VAL A 265 -1.31 3.77 -2.33
CA VAL A 265 -1.92 3.17 -1.17
C VAL A 265 -2.15 4.23 -0.12
N ASP A 266 -3.43 4.50 0.14
CA ASP A 266 -3.91 5.38 1.19
C ASP A 266 -4.48 4.51 2.33
N SER A 267 -4.08 4.76 3.58
CA SER A 267 -4.69 4.09 4.73
C SER A 267 -5.47 5.08 5.61
N LYS A 268 -6.51 4.55 6.27
CA LYS A 268 -7.26 5.27 7.29
C LYS A 268 -7.65 4.31 8.41
N ILE A 269 -7.42 4.73 9.65
CA ILE A 269 -7.84 3.99 10.84
C ILE A 269 -9.36 4.16 11.03
N ILE A 270 -10.05 3.05 11.27
CA ILE A 270 -11.47 3.00 11.62
C ILE A 270 -11.65 2.25 12.95
N GLU A 271 -12.69 2.58 13.69
CA GLU A 271 -13.10 1.79 14.85
C GLU A 271 -14.19 0.80 14.45
N GLY A 272 -13.86 -0.48 14.49
CA GLY A 272 -14.77 -1.59 14.25
C GLY A 272 -15.27 -2.21 15.57
N SER A 273 -16.22 -3.13 15.46
CA SER A 273 -16.73 -3.89 16.61
C SER A 273 -15.67 -4.75 17.33
N GLY A 274 -14.52 -4.99 16.69
CA GLY A 274 -13.38 -5.72 17.24
C GLY A 274 -12.21 -4.86 17.74
N GLY A 275 -12.30 -3.52 17.65
CA GLY A 275 -11.23 -2.58 18.02
C GLY A 275 -10.80 -1.67 16.87
N GLU A 276 -9.58 -1.12 16.96
CA GLU A 276 -8.98 -0.33 15.88
C GLU A 276 -8.60 -1.22 14.70
N GLU A 277 -9.21 -0.96 13.56
CA GLU A 277 -8.97 -1.62 12.28
C GLU A 277 -8.44 -0.58 11.28
N VAL A 278 -7.68 -1.01 10.28
CA VAL A 278 -7.18 -0.12 9.23
C VAL A 278 -7.85 -0.49 7.91
N VAL A 279 -8.46 0.52 7.28
CA VAL A 279 -8.90 0.42 5.89
C VAL A 279 -7.78 0.93 5.00
N ILE A 280 -7.42 0.12 4.02
CA ILE A 280 -6.39 0.42 3.05
C ILE A 280 -7.04 0.51 1.67
N TYR A 281 -6.85 1.65 1.03
CA TYR A 281 -7.28 1.96 -0.33
C TYR A 281 -6.04 1.94 -1.24
N GLY A 282 -5.87 0.87 -2.00
CA GLY A 282 -4.84 0.76 -3.04
C GLY A 282 -5.43 1.02 -4.41
N ARG A 283 -4.73 1.74 -5.29
CA ARG A 283 -5.07 1.79 -6.71
C ARG A 283 -3.85 1.45 -7.57
N PRO A 284 -3.98 0.56 -8.56
CA PRO A 284 -2.96 0.42 -9.59
C PRO A 284 -3.05 1.65 -10.50
N VAL A 285 -2.09 2.55 -10.39
CA VAL A 285 -1.76 3.56 -11.37
C VAL A 285 -0.85 2.92 -12.41
N CYS A 286 -1.38 2.68 -13.60
CA CYS A 286 -0.56 2.32 -14.75
C CYS A 286 0.21 3.57 -15.19
N VAL A 287 1.42 3.76 -14.67
CA VAL A 287 2.35 4.72 -15.26
C VAL A 287 2.88 4.04 -16.51
N GLU A 288 2.29 4.36 -17.66
CA GLU A 288 2.92 4.08 -18.95
C GLU A 288 4.21 4.92 -19.02
N VAL A 289 5.31 4.41 -18.46
CA VAL A 289 6.63 4.88 -18.83
C VAL A 289 6.72 4.56 -20.32
N PRO A 290 6.83 5.56 -21.22
CA PRO A 290 6.91 5.27 -22.64
C PRO A 290 8.12 4.36 -22.84
N GLU A 291 7.91 3.12 -23.32
CA GLU A 291 8.94 2.09 -23.48
C GLU A 291 10.11 2.50 -24.43
N ASP A 292 10.11 3.74 -24.94
CA ASP A 292 10.98 4.22 -26.00
C ASP A 292 11.55 5.65 -25.79
N THR A 293 11.45 6.23 -24.60
CA THR A 293 12.07 7.54 -24.33
C THR A 293 13.50 7.40 -23.84
N ARG A 294 14.47 7.53 -24.75
CA ARG A 294 15.92 7.47 -24.42
C ARG A 294 16.37 8.57 -23.45
N GLY A 295 15.63 9.67 -23.37
CA GLY A 295 15.98 10.84 -22.58
C GLY A 295 15.23 11.01 -21.25
N ILE A 296 14.25 10.13 -20.93
CA ILE A 296 13.58 10.13 -19.63
C ILE A 296 13.84 8.84 -18.90
N MET A 297 14.40 8.99 -17.70
CA MET A 297 14.59 7.91 -16.76
C MET A 297 13.73 8.20 -15.54
N LEU A 298 12.84 7.28 -15.21
CA LEU A 298 12.28 7.23 -13.88
C LEU A 298 13.18 6.33 -13.06
N ALA A 299 13.66 6.80 -11.90
CA ALA A 299 14.51 5.98 -11.05
C ALA A 299 13.70 4.81 -10.47
N GLU A 300 14.09 3.58 -10.77
CA GLU A 300 13.51 2.35 -10.19
C GLU A 300 14.17 2.03 -8.85
N GLU A 301 13.41 1.52 -7.87
CA GLU A 301 13.97 1.02 -6.60
C GLU A 301 14.67 -0.35 -6.77
N GLU A 302 14.41 -1.11 -7.84
CA GLU A 302 15.11 -2.39 -8.10
C GLU A 302 16.60 -2.23 -8.41
N ASP A 303 17.06 -0.99 -8.64
CA ASP A 303 18.47 -0.63 -8.70
C ASP A 303 19.07 -0.37 -7.29
N GLU A 304 18.46 -0.83 -6.20
CA GLU A 304 19.09 -0.76 -4.87
C GLU A 304 20.44 -1.49 -4.83
N ASP A 305 20.59 -2.62 -5.53
CA ASP A 305 21.85 -3.36 -5.54
C ASP A 305 22.89 -2.81 -6.53
N SER A 306 22.46 -2.21 -7.65
CA SER A 306 23.36 -1.65 -8.67
C SER A 306 23.76 -0.19 -8.37
N TYR A 307 22.90 0.58 -7.68
CA TYR A 307 23.08 2.00 -7.38
C TYR A 307 23.28 2.35 -5.89
N SER A 308 23.14 1.41 -4.93
CA SER A 308 23.50 1.66 -3.51
C SER A 308 24.93 2.17 -3.38
N PHE A 309 25.83 1.65 -4.21
CA PHE A 309 27.24 1.99 -4.13
C PHE A 309 27.53 3.44 -4.51
N GLU A 310 26.97 4.01 -5.59
CA GLU A 310 27.20 5.42 -5.94
C GLU A 310 26.48 6.41 -5.02
N SER A 311 25.39 5.98 -4.39
CA SER A 311 24.53 6.86 -3.59
C SER A 311 25.15 7.34 -2.29
N SER A 312 25.97 6.50 -1.63
CA SER A 312 26.73 6.88 -0.43
C SER A 312 27.74 8.00 -0.70
N PHE A 313 28.10 8.21 -1.97
CA PHE A 313 29.11 9.18 -2.40
C PHE A 313 28.51 10.51 -2.86
N GLY A 314 27.20 10.61 -3.09
CA GLY A 314 26.58 11.87 -3.53
C GLY A 314 26.78 12.99 -2.52
N VAL A 315 26.72 12.67 -1.23
CA VAL A 315 26.93 13.62 -0.12
C VAL A 315 28.43 13.89 0.15
N SER A 316 29.34 12.99 -0.24
CA SER A 316 30.79 13.20 -0.12
C SER A 316 31.37 13.96 -1.32
N ASN A 317 30.68 13.93 -2.47
CA ASN A 317 31.03 14.69 -3.67
C ASN A 317 30.76 16.20 -3.55
N LEU A 318 30.10 16.67 -2.49
CA LEU A 318 29.92 18.09 -2.17
C LEU A 318 30.48 18.36 -0.77
N VAL A 319 31.36 19.36 -0.63
CA VAL A 319 32.06 19.67 0.62
C VAL A 319 31.89 21.15 0.99
N GLY A 320 32.00 21.45 2.28
CA GLY A 320 31.91 22.81 2.84
C GLY A 320 30.54 23.45 2.63
N ARG A 321 30.52 24.71 2.18
CA ARG A 321 29.28 25.50 2.00
C ARG A 321 28.28 24.87 1.04
N ALA A 322 28.74 24.13 0.02
CA ALA A 322 27.85 23.47 -0.92
C ALA A 322 27.05 22.33 -0.26
N ARG A 323 27.68 21.57 0.65
CA ARG A 323 27.01 20.52 1.43
C ARG A 323 26.01 21.11 2.43
N GLU A 324 26.41 22.16 3.14
CA GLU A 324 25.49 22.84 4.07
C GLU A 324 24.27 23.41 3.34
N THR A 325 24.49 24.00 2.16
CA THR A 325 23.40 24.50 1.32
C THR A 325 22.53 23.35 0.82
N MET A 326 23.13 22.24 0.37
CA MET A 326 22.39 21.03 -0.02
C MET A 326 21.51 20.50 1.11
N LEU A 327 22.05 20.33 2.31
CA LEU A 327 21.30 19.84 3.47
C LEU A 327 20.14 20.77 3.85
N LYS A 328 20.32 22.08 3.72
CA LYS A 328 19.24 23.06 3.88
C LYS A 328 18.18 22.94 2.78
N CYS A 329 18.59 22.58 1.57
CA CYS A 329 17.68 22.39 0.43
C CYS A 329 16.85 21.10 0.52
N CYS A 330 17.34 20.04 1.19
CA CYS A 330 16.61 18.77 1.31
C CYS A 330 15.22 18.96 1.94
N ASN A 331 15.10 19.86 2.92
CA ASN A 331 13.83 20.15 3.60
C ASN A 331 13.01 21.27 2.96
N SER A 332 13.45 21.79 1.81
CA SER A 332 12.79 22.90 1.12
C SER A 332 12.00 22.41 -0.09
N ARG A 333 10.84 23.04 -0.34
CA ARG A 333 10.05 22.85 -1.58
C ARG A 333 10.44 23.83 -2.68
N LEU A 334 11.41 24.72 -2.43
CA LEU A 334 11.88 25.68 -3.42
C LEU A 334 12.64 24.95 -4.55
N PRO A 335 12.51 25.43 -5.80
CA PRO A 335 13.26 24.87 -6.91
C PRO A 335 14.76 25.12 -6.72
N ILE A 336 15.59 24.20 -7.22
CA ILE A 336 17.04 24.21 -6.99
C ILE A 336 17.76 24.24 -8.34
N LEU A 337 18.78 25.08 -8.46
CA LEU A 337 19.64 25.14 -9.64
C LEU A 337 21.07 24.73 -9.25
N ILE A 338 21.56 23.65 -9.85
CA ILE A 338 22.90 23.09 -9.63
C ILE A 338 23.79 23.51 -10.80
N LEU A 339 24.76 24.38 -10.56
CA LEU A 339 25.72 24.83 -11.58
C LEU A 339 27.11 24.27 -11.30
N GLY A 340 27.79 23.80 -12.34
CA GLY A 340 29.19 23.39 -12.24
C GLY A 340 29.72 22.79 -13.52
N GLU A 341 31.02 22.55 -13.55
CA GLU A 341 31.70 21.96 -14.70
C GLU A 341 31.27 20.52 -15.00
N PRO A 342 31.57 19.99 -16.20
CA PRO A 342 31.38 18.57 -16.49
C PRO A 342 32.05 17.69 -15.44
N GLY A 343 31.34 16.65 -14.98
CA GLY A 343 31.88 15.68 -14.02
C GLY A 343 32.06 16.18 -12.58
N SER A 344 31.55 17.36 -12.22
CA SER A 344 31.70 17.91 -10.85
C SER A 344 30.80 17.24 -9.78
N GLY A 345 29.92 16.32 -10.18
CA GLY A 345 29.02 15.59 -9.27
C GLY A 345 27.59 16.15 -9.18
N LYS A 346 27.12 16.90 -10.20
CA LYS A 346 25.79 17.53 -10.24
C LYS A 346 24.64 16.53 -10.09
N ASP A 347 24.71 15.41 -10.81
CA ASP A 347 23.68 14.35 -10.76
C ASP A 347 23.62 13.68 -9.38
N ALA A 348 24.79 13.41 -8.81
CA ALA A 348 24.88 12.82 -7.47
C ALA A 348 24.32 13.76 -6.39
N ALA A 349 24.48 15.08 -6.58
CA ALA A 349 23.86 16.09 -5.72
C ALA A 349 22.33 16.12 -5.86
N ALA A 350 21.79 16.10 -7.09
CA ALA A 350 20.34 16.04 -7.32
C ALA A 350 19.70 14.80 -6.68
N ASN A 351 20.32 13.63 -6.87
CA ASN A 351 19.88 12.37 -6.25
C ASN A 351 19.94 12.43 -4.71
N SER A 352 20.99 13.04 -4.15
CA SER A 352 21.12 13.20 -2.69
C SER A 352 20.03 14.09 -2.12
N ILE A 353 19.70 15.19 -2.81
CA ILE A 353 18.62 16.10 -2.41
C ILE A 353 17.26 15.37 -2.42
N TYR A 354 16.99 14.56 -3.44
CA TYR A 354 15.77 13.78 -3.52
C TYR A 354 15.69 12.73 -2.39
N ARG A 355 16.72 11.90 -2.22
CA ARG A 355 16.72 10.80 -1.23
C ARG A 355 16.63 11.28 0.21
N MET A 356 17.27 12.41 0.52
CA MET A 356 17.25 13.00 1.86
C MET A 356 16.09 13.99 2.05
N GLY A 357 15.27 14.21 1.02
CA GLY A 357 14.27 15.27 1.00
C GLY A 357 12.86 14.83 1.34
N TYR A 358 11.94 15.81 1.32
CA TYR A 358 10.52 15.62 1.66
C TYR A 358 9.79 14.63 0.75
N ASN A 359 10.19 14.55 -0.53
CA ASN A 359 9.53 13.72 -1.56
C ASN A 359 10.22 12.36 -1.77
N LYS A 360 11.03 11.85 -0.82
CA LYS A 360 11.83 10.62 -0.99
C LYS A 360 11.05 9.35 -1.38
N ASN A 361 9.75 9.30 -1.09
CA ASN A 361 8.85 8.18 -1.40
C ASN A 361 7.90 8.51 -2.57
N ARG A 362 8.25 9.48 -3.43
CA ARG A 362 7.40 9.97 -4.52
C ARG A 362 8.17 9.96 -5.84
N PRO A 363 7.52 9.86 -7.00
CA PRO A 363 8.20 9.68 -8.29
C PRO A 363 9.35 10.67 -8.53
N PHE A 364 10.51 10.14 -8.93
CA PHE A 364 11.69 10.91 -9.33
C PHE A 364 11.92 10.78 -10.83
N TYR A 365 11.56 11.82 -11.57
CA TYR A 365 11.73 11.89 -13.02
C TYR A 365 13.03 12.61 -13.36
N THR A 366 13.90 11.95 -14.12
CA THR A 366 15.09 12.57 -14.71
C THR A 366 14.86 12.81 -16.19
N ILE A 367 15.00 14.07 -16.62
CA ILE A 367 14.83 14.52 -18.00
C ILE A 367 16.17 15.06 -18.48
N ASP A 368 16.82 14.34 -19.40
CA ASP A 368 18.08 14.80 -19.99
C ASP A 368 17.86 15.66 -21.23
N CYS A 369 18.02 16.97 -21.07
CA CYS A 369 17.77 17.93 -22.14
C CYS A 369 18.73 17.79 -23.32
N GLU A 370 19.86 17.08 -23.16
CA GLU A 370 20.80 16.78 -24.25
C GLU A 370 20.33 15.58 -25.10
N VAL A 371 19.61 14.64 -24.49
CA VAL A 371 19.19 13.37 -25.12
C VAL A 371 17.76 13.45 -25.69
N VAL A 372 16.90 14.27 -25.08
CA VAL A 372 15.49 14.38 -25.47
C VAL A 372 15.32 15.04 -26.85
N THR A 373 14.57 14.37 -27.72
CA THR A 373 14.24 14.83 -29.08
C THR A 373 13.10 15.86 -29.10
N PRO A 374 12.98 16.68 -30.16
CA PRO A 374 11.88 17.66 -30.29
C PRO A 374 10.47 17.05 -30.29
N LYS A 375 10.32 15.82 -30.78
CA LYS A 375 9.04 15.09 -30.77
C LYS A 375 8.63 14.71 -29.35
N GLU A 376 9.59 14.25 -28.54
CA GLU A 376 9.37 13.94 -27.12
C GLU A 376 9.00 15.21 -26.35
N TRP A 377 9.71 16.32 -26.57
CA TRP A 377 9.33 17.63 -26.01
C TRP A 377 7.89 18.03 -26.33
N THR A 378 7.46 17.88 -27.59
CA THR A 378 6.09 18.21 -27.99
C THR A 378 5.06 17.33 -27.27
N ARG A 379 5.33 16.02 -27.17
CA ARG A 379 4.50 15.08 -26.39
C ARG A 379 4.44 15.45 -24.91
N PHE A 380 5.52 15.99 -24.33
CA PHE A 380 5.53 16.43 -22.93
C PHE A 380 4.66 17.64 -22.66
N PHE A 381 4.53 18.56 -23.62
CA PHE A 381 3.68 19.73 -23.47
C PHE A 381 2.19 19.42 -23.71
N GLU A 382 1.87 18.42 -24.53
CA GLU A 382 0.50 18.19 -25.01
C GLU A 382 -0.25 17.06 -24.25
N LYS A 383 0.44 16.03 -23.76
CA LYS A 383 -0.24 14.86 -23.14
C LYS A 383 -0.53 15.11 -21.65
N SER A 384 -1.76 14.82 -21.22
CA SER A 384 -2.18 14.93 -19.81
C SER A 384 -1.49 13.93 -18.87
N THR A 385 -0.93 12.85 -19.41
CA THR A 385 -0.15 11.84 -18.68
C THR A 385 1.34 12.18 -18.64
N SER A 386 1.73 13.41 -18.96
CA SER A 386 3.12 13.85 -18.94
C SER A 386 3.58 14.04 -17.49
N PRO A 387 4.85 13.71 -17.14
CA PRO A 387 5.43 13.99 -15.82
C PRO A 387 5.31 15.47 -15.39
N LEU A 388 5.19 16.38 -16.35
CA LEU A 388 5.04 17.82 -16.12
C LEU A 388 3.63 18.21 -15.62
N MET A 389 2.64 17.34 -15.83
CA MET A 389 1.26 17.56 -15.39
C MET A 389 0.99 16.94 -14.00
N GLU A 390 1.85 16.03 -13.54
CA GLU A 390 1.75 15.40 -12.21
C GLU A 390 1.91 16.42 -11.06
N ILE A 391 1.50 15.98 -9.87
CA ILE A 391 1.54 16.76 -8.63
C ILE A 391 2.37 15.97 -7.64
N ASN A 392 3.06 16.65 -6.73
CA ASN A 392 3.82 16.05 -5.64
C ASN A 392 5.06 15.23 -6.06
N CYS A 393 5.46 15.23 -7.32
CA CYS A 393 6.66 14.52 -7.78
C CYS A 393 7.94 15.36 -7.64
N THR A 394 9.09 14.72 -7.84
CA THR A 394 10.39 15.38 -7.99
C THR A 394 10.85 15.27 -9.44
N ILE A 395 11.14 16.41 -10.08
CA ILE A 395 11.55 16.46 -11.48
C ILE A 395 12.95 17.05 -11.56
N TYR A 396 13.88 16.30 -12.15
CA TYR A 396 15.26 16.70 -12.38
C TYR A 396 15.53 16.93 -13.87
N PHE A 397 15.78 18.19 -14.25
CA PHE A 397 16.20 18.56 -15.59
C PHE A 397 17.73 18.62 -15.68
N LYS A 398 18.33 17.70 -16.44
CA LYS A 398 19.77 17.70 -16.72
C LYS A 398 20.10 18.59 -17.92
N ASN A 399 21.27 19.23 -17.87
CA ASN A 399 21.87 19.95 -18.99
C ASN A 399 20.97 21.03 -19.63
N ILE A 400 20.35 21.88 -18.80
CA ILE A 400 19.41 22.90 -19.25
C ILE A 400 20.00 23.88 -20.30
N GLN A 401 21.33 24.01 -20.35
CA GLN A 401 22.03 24.87 -21.30
C GLN A 401 21.94 24.42 -22.77
N VAL A 402 21.58 23.16 -23.03
CA VAL A 402 21.58 22.56 -24.38
C VAL A 402 20.24 22.80 -25.11
N ILE A 403 19.26 23.40 -24.44
CA ILE A 403 17.91 23.61 -24.98
C ILE A 403 17.89 24.70 -26.05
N ASP A 404 17.19 24.45 -27.17
CA ASP A 404 16.93 25.46 -28.21
C ASP A 404 16.00 26.58 -27.71
N ILE A 405 16.18 27.79 -28.24
CA ILE A 405 15.50 29.01 -27.77
C ILE A 405 13.97 28.94 -27.89
N ASN A 406 13.44 28.16 -28.84
CA ASN A 406 12.00 27.93 -28.99
C ASN A 406 11.44 27.00 -27.90
N LEU A 407 12.19 25.96 -27.54
CA LEU A 407 11.83 25.05 -26.46
C LEU A 407 11.97 25.72 -25.10
N GLU A 408 12.99 26.58 -24.95
CA GLU A 408 13.19 27.38 -23.75
C GLU A 408 11.96 28.26 -23.45
N LYS A 409 11.44 28.98 -24.46
CA LYS A 409 10.22 29.79 -24.30
C LYS A 409 9.02 28.96 -23.88
N LYS A 410 8.77 27.82 -24.54
CA LYS A 410 7.67 26.91 -24.19
C LYS A 410 7.80 26.36 -22.77
N LEU A 411 9.01 26.00 -22.35
CA LEU A 411 9.27 25.48 -21.01
C LEU A 411 9.02 26.56 -19.95
N ARG A 412 9.45 27.81 -20.20
CA ARG A 412 9.16 28.96 -19.33
C ARG A 412 7.67 29.21 -19.20
N ASP A 413 6.97 29.28 -20.33
CA ASP A 413 5.51 29.48 -20.36
C ASP A 413 4.79 28.38 -19.57
N MET A 414 5.26 27.13 -19.66
CA MET A 414 4.67 26.02 -18.92
C MET A 414 4.98 26.07 -17.42
N ILE A 415 6.22 26.43 -17.04
CA ILE A 415 6.60 26.60 -15.63
C ILE A 415 5.73 27.68 -14.96
N GLU A 416 5.49 28.80 -15.64
CA GLU A 416 4.69 29.91 -15.12
C GLU A 416 3.19 29.59 -15.10
N ASN A 417 2.62 29.19 -16.23
CA ASN A 417 1.17 28.99 -16.35
C ASN A 417 0.67 27.81 -15.52
N THR A 418 1.47 26.75 -15.37
CA THR A 418 1.06 25.56 -14.60
C THR A 418 1.54 25.60 -13.14
N ASN A 419 2.27 26.64 -12.72
CA ASN A 419 2.90 26.70 -11.41
C ASN A 419 3.71 25.44 -11.05
N LEU A 420 4.47 24.90 -12.03
CA LEU A 420 5.16 23.61 -11.91
C LEU A 420 6.01 23.51 -10.63
N CYS A 421 6.82 24.55 -10.36
CA CYS A 421 7.71 24.61 -9.20
C CYS A 421 7.01 24.79 -7.85
N ARG A 422 5.69 25.07 -7.83
CA ARG A 422 4.89 25.08 -6.59
C ARG A 422 4.22 23.74 -6.33
N ARG A 423 3.84 23.03 -7.39
CA ARG A 423 3.18 21.72 -7.32
C ARG A 423 4.17 20.57 -7.08
N ASN A 424 5.39 20.72 -7.59
CA ASN A 424 6.43 19.69 -7.61
C ASN A 424 7.77 20.24 -7.08
N GLN A 425 8.64 19.36 -6.60
CA GLN A 425 10.02 19.71 -6.29
C GLN A 425 10.84 19.64 -7.58
N VAL A 426 11.35 20.78 -8.04
CA VAL A 426 12.08 20.83 -9.33
C VAL A 426 13.55 21.13 -9.11
N ILE A 427 14.40 20.29 -9.68
CA ILE A 427 15.86 20.43 -9.67
C ILE A 427 16.31 20.66 -11.12
N PHE A 428 17.16 21.66 -11.32
CA PHE A 428 17.78 21.96 -12.61
C PHE A 428 19.29 21.78 -12.48
N SER A 429 19.95 21.22 -13.49
CA SER A 429 21.41 21.28 -13.59
C SER A 429 21.88 21.97 -14.86
N GLY A 430 22.92 22.78 -14.70
CA GLY A 430 23.58 23.52 -15.77
C GLY A 430 25.08 23.26 -15.77
N THR A 431 25.63 23.06 -16.96
CA THR A 431 27.07 22.96 -17.16
C THR A 431 27.65 24.33 -17.51
N VAL A 432 28.66 24.76 -16.74
CA VAL A 432 29.36 26.03 -16.96
C VAL A 432 30.78 25.73 -17.45
N LYS A 433 31.20 26.34 -18.57
CA LYS A 433 32.59 26.31 -19.05
C LYS A 433 33.26 27.65 -18.66
N GLY A 434 33.88 27.72 -17.49
CA GLY A 434 34.55 28.94 -16.99
C GLY A 434 33.79 29.68 -15.85
N ASP A 435 34.14 30.95 -15.60
CA ASP A 435 33.53 31.77 -14.53
C ASP A 435 32.24 32.51 -14.97
N SER A 436 31.82 32.42 -16.25
CA SER A 436 30.56 33.01 -16.73
C SER A 436 29.56 31.93 -17.17
N ALA A 437 28.46 31.84 -16.43
CA ALA A 437 27.27 31.10 -16.84
C ALA A 437 26.42 32.02 -17.75
N GLU A 438 26.87 32.26 -18.99
CA GLU A 438 26.10 33.01 -19.97
C GLU A 438 25.05 32.11 -20.65
N CYS A 439 24.00 31.74 -19.90
CA CYS A 439 22.82 31.11 -20.48
C CYS A 439 21.57 31.88 -20.02
N MET A 440 20.76 32.36 -20.98
CA MET A 440 19.51 33.10 -20.70
C MET A 440 18.58 32.34 -19.76
N MET A 441 18.59 31.00 -19.81
CA MET A 441 17.76 30.16 -18.95
C MET A 441 18.22 30.18 -17.49
N SER A 442 19.52 30.22 -17.23
CA SER A 442 20.04 30.30 -15.84
C SER A 442 19.68 31.63 -15.17
N GLU A 443 19.70 32.73 -15.91
CA GLU A 443 19.28 34.04 -15.40
C GLU A 443 17.78 34.05 -15.09
N TYR A 444 16.95 33.47 -15.96
CA TYR A 444 15.52 33.31 -15.73
C TYR A 444 15.21 32.46 -14.49
N LEU A 445 15.87 31.31 -14.32
CA LEU A 445 15.65 30.43 -13.17
C LEU A 445 16.03 31.12 -11.84
N LEU A 446 17.10 31.93 -11.85
CA LEU A 446 17.53 32.67 -10.66
C LEU A 446 16.64 33.87 -10.34
N THR A 447 16.19 34.62 -11.35
CA THR A 447 15.47 35.89 -11.15
C THR A 447 13.95 35.76 -11.10
N LYS A 448 13.35 34.85 -11.89
CA LYS A 448 11.90 34.70 -12.03
C LYS A 448 11.36 33.51 -11.25
N VAL A 449 12.08 32.38 -11.29
CA VAL A 449 11.68 31.14 -10.60
C VAL A 449 12.20 31.10 -9.15
N ASN A 450 13.11 32.00 -8.77
CA ASN A 450 13.73 32.10 -7.44
C ASN A 450 14.39 30.78 -7.00
N CYS A 451 15.10 30.11 -7.91
CA CYS A 451 15.82 28.88 -7.58
C CYS A 451 16.92 29.11 -6.54
N ILE A 452 17.06 28.18 -5.59
CA ILE A 452 18.23 28.14 -4.71
C ILE A 452 19.43 27.70 -5.54
N LEU A 453 20.48 28.51 -5.56
CA LEU A 453 21.69 28.21 -6.31
C LEU A 453 22.64 27.31 -5.50
N LEU A 454 22.97 26.15 -6.05
CA LEU A 454 24.00 25.25 -5.55
C LEU A 454 25.16 25.20 -6.55
N GLN A 455 26.32 25.69 -6.14
CA GLN A 455 27.54 25.66 -6.95
C GLN A 455 28.35 24.39 -6.67
N ALA A 456 28.46 23.53 -7.68
CA ALA A 456 29.34 22.36 -7.67
C ALA A 456 30.75 22.78 -8.11
N LEU A 457 31.63 22.99 -7.13
CA LEU A 457 32.99 23.45 -7.35
C LEU A 457 33.84 22.40 -8.10
N PRO A 458 34.71 22.85 -9.03
CA PRO A 458 35.62 21.96 -9.72
C PRO A 458 36.68 21.42 -8.76
N LEU A 459 37.16 20.21 -9.04
CA LEU A 459 38.03 19.43 -8.17
C LEU A 459 39.37 20.17 -7.88
N ARG A 460 39.88 20.95 -8.84
CA ARG A 460 41.06 21.82 -8.65
C ARG A 460 40.92 22.88 -7.55
N LYS A 461 39.70 23.34 -7.25
CA LYS A 461 39.42 24.30 -6.16
C LYS A 461 39.25 23.61 -4.80
N ARG A 462 39.21 22.28 -4.76
CA ARG A 462 39.00 21.44 -3.56
C ARG A 462 40.01 20.29 -3.48
N LYS A 463 41.31 20.64 -3.48
CA LYS A 463 42.41 19.66 -3.53
C LYS A 463 42.40 18.65 -2.38
N SER A 464 41.97 19.05 -1.18
CA SER A 464 41.80 18.16 -0.02
C SER A 464 40.86 16.99 -0.30
N ASP A 465 39.87 17.19 -1.17
CA ASP A 465 38.84 16.20 -1.46
C ASP A 465 39.33 15.14 -2.45
N VAL A 466 40.36 15.45 -3.25
CA VAL A 466 40.94 14.49 -4.21
C VAL A 466 41.38 13.22 -3.47
N LEU A 467 42.13 13.37 -2.38
CA LEU A 467 42.62 12.24 -1.60
C LEU A 467 41.49 11.52 -0.85
N ASN A 468 40.61 12.27 -0.20
CA ASN A 468 39.48 11.69 0.52
C ASN A 468 38.57 10.89 -0.40
N LEU A 469 38.17 11.46 -1.55
CA LEU A 469 37.38 10.76 -2.55
C LEU A 469 38.12 9.52 -3.06
N SER A 470 39.43 9.62 -3.28
CA SER A 470 40.22 8.48 -3.76
C SER A 470 40.20 7.30 -2.79
N ILE A 471 40.33 7.52 -1.49
CA ILE A 471 40.27 6.45 -0.48
C ILE A 471 38.90 5.76 -0.50
N ILE A 472 37.81 6.54 -0.53
CA ILE A 472 36.46 5.98 -0.51
C ILE A 472 36.20 5.22 -1.83
N TYR A 473 36.66 5.74 -2.98
CA TYR A 473 36.55 5.05 -4.27
C TYR A 473 37.46 3.82 -4.38
N LEU A 474 38.62 3.80 -3.74
CA LEU A 474 39.46 2.59 -3.67
C LEU A 474 38.78 1.48 -2.87
N SER A 475 38.15 1.83 -1.74
CA SER A 475 37.33 0.88 -0.98
C SER A 475 36.20 0.30 -1.83
N ALA A 476 35.61 1.12 -2.71
CA ALA A 476 34.60 0.71 -3.67
C ALA A 476 35.12 -0.34 -4.66
N LEU A 477 36.20 0.04 -5.34
CA LEU A 477 36.78 -0.75 -6.42
C LEU A 477 37.37 -2.06 -5.91
N ASN A 478 37.87 -2.09 -4.67
CA ASN A 478 38.31 -3.32 -4.02
C ASN A 478 37.17 -4.35 -3.87
N ALA A 479 35.98 -3.89 -3.47
CA ALA A 479 34.81 -4.75 -3.35
C ALA A 479 34.30 -5.22 -4.73
N GLU A 480 34.27 -4.32 -5.73
CA GLU A 480 33.80 -4.63 -7.09
C GLU A 480 34.75 -5.56 -7.85
N LEU A 481 36.07 -5.31 -7.78
CA LEU A 481 37.09 -6.00 -8.58
C LEU A 481 37.78 -7.14 -7.81
N GLY A 482 37.40 -7.41 -6.56
CA GLY A 482 38.01 -8.43 -5.71
C GLY A 482 39.47 -8.16 -5.36
N LYS A 483 39.88 -6.89 -5.30
CA LYS A 483 41.25 -6.47 -4.96
C LYS A 483 41.38 -6.02 -3.51
N GLN A 484 42.61 -5.93 -3.02
CA GLN A 484 42.94 -5.50 -1.64
C GLN A 484 43.94 -4.33 -1.64
N VAL A 485 43.71 -3.33 -2.48
CA VAL A 485 44.56 -2.14 -2.55
C VAL A 485 44.33 -1.28 -1.30
N ILE A 486 45.36 -1.07 -0.50
CA ILE A 486 45.31 -0.32 0.77
C ILE A 486 45.35 1.18 0.51
N GLY A 487 46.05 1.63 -0.53
CA GLY A 487 46.19 3.04 -0.85
C GLY A 487 47.32 3.34 -1.84
N PHE A 488 47.87 4.54 -1.73
CA PHE A 488 48.93 5.05 -2.60
C PHE A 488 50.29 4.95 -1.93
N GLU A 489 51.34 4.73 -2.74
CA GLU A 489 52.72 4.84 -2.30
C GLU A 489 53.09 6.31 -1.98
N ASN A 490 54.06 6.53 -1.08
CA ASN A 490 54.53 7.87 -0.71
C ASN A 490 54.95 8.68 -1.95
N GLY A 491 54.35 9.86 -2.15
CA GLY A 491 54.64 10.77 -3.25
C GLY A 491 53.80 10.53 -4.52
N ALA A 492 52.89 9.56 -4.53
CA ALA A 492 51.88 9.40 -5.58
C ALA A 492 50.68 10.34 -5.39
N ASP A 493 50.37 10.67 -4.14
CA ASP A 493 49.39 11.68 -3.72
C ASP A 493 49.74 13.09 -4.22
N GLU A 494 51.03 13.46 -4.22
CA GLU A 494 51.51 14.75 -4.73
C GLU A 494 51.19 14.94 -6.22
N GLU A 495 51.36 13.90 -7.04
CA GLU A 495 51.09 13.95 -8.48
C GLU A 495 49.58 14.15 -8.75
N MET A 496 48.72 13.50 -7.95
CA MET A 496 47.26 13.66 -8.03
C MET A 496 46.79 15.05 -7.57
N LEU A 497 47.45 15.65 -6.58
CA LEU A 497 47.14 16.99 -6.06
C LEU A 497 47.61 18.13 -6.99
N GLN A 498 48.62 17.88 -7.82
CA GLN A 498 49.15 18.83 -8.80
C GLN A 498 48.32 18.86 -10.09
N TYR A 499 47.68 17.75 -10.45
CA TYR A 499 46.85 17.66 -11.65
C TYR A 499 45.57 18.51 -11.55
N SER A 500 45.12 19.08 -12.66
CA SER A 500 44.00 20.03 -12.72
C SER A 500 42.63 19.37 -12.81
N TRP A 501 42.56 18.08 -13.14
CA TRP A 501 41.33 17.28 -13.26
C TRP A 501 40.23 17.95 -14.10
N PRO A 502 40.44 18.19 -15.42
CA PRO A 502 39.45 18.83 -16.29
C PRO A 502 38.09 18.13 -16.34
N GLY A 503 38.04 16.80 -16.16
CA GLY A 503 36.80 16.03 -16.06
C GLY A 503 36.34 15.76 -14.61
N ASN A 504 36.92 16.48 -13.64
CA ASN A 504 36.56 16.47 -12.23
C ASN A 504 36.45 15.05 -11.63
N VAL A 505 35.35 14.75 -10.93
CA VAL A 505 35.15 13.48 -10.21
C VAL A 505 34.97 12.32 -11.18
N THR A 506 34.33 12.54 -12.33
CA THR A 506 34.17 11.51 -13.36
C THR A 506 35.53 11.05 -13.91
N GLN A 507 36.44 11.99 -14.18
CA GLN A 507 37.79 11.66 -14.60
C GLN A 507 38.59 10.96 -13.49
N LEU A 508 38.49 11.45 -12.24
CA LEU A 508 39.13 10.81 -11.10
C LEU A 508 38.69 9.34 -10.94
N LYS A 509 37.38 9.07 -11.00
CA LYS A 509 36.84 7.70 -10.93
C LYS A 509 37.44 6.79 -12.02
N ARG A 510 37.49 7.28 -13.27
CA ARG A 510 38.06 6.53 -14.40
C ARG A 510 39.54 6.19 -14.17
N VAL A 511 40.33 7.20 -13.82
CA VAL A 511 41.77 7.06 -13.55
C VAL A 511 42.02 6.08 -12.40
N LEU A 512 41.27 6.20 -11.31
CA LEU A 512 41.40 5.27 -10.17
C LEU A 512 41.04 3.84 -10.55
N ARG A 513 39.99 3.63 -11.37
CA ARG A 513 39.63 2.30 -11.86
C ARG A 513 40.75 1.68 -12.69
N GLU A 514 41.35 2.45 -13.60
CA GLU A 514 42.48 2.01 -14.41
C GLU A 514 43.70 1.67 -13.53
N LEU A 515 44.01 2.51 -12.55
CA LEU A 515 45.10 2.27 -11.61
C LEU A 515 44.89 1.01 -10.77
N VAL A 516 43.67 0.77 -10.27
CA VAL A 516 43.36 -0.44 -9.51
C VAL A 516 43.47 -1.67 -10.39
N ILE A 517 42.97 -1.64 -11.64
CA ILE A 517 43.07 -2.76 -12.59
C ILE A 517 44.54 -3.10 -12.88
N GLY A 518 45.38 -2.10 -13.12
CA GLY A 518 46.81 -2.27 -13.44
C GLY A 518 47.72 -2.56 -12.24
N THR A 519 47.20 -2.57 -11.01
CA THR A 519 48.00 -2.83 -9.79
C THR A 519 47.84 -4.27 -9.33
N ASP A 520 48.95 -5.01 -9.24
CA ASP A 520 48.99 -6.38 -8.71
C ASP A 520 49.36 -6.46 -7.22
N GLY A 521 49.79 -5.34 -6.63
CA GLY A 521 50.19 -5.24 -5.21
C GLY A 521 49.17 -4.51 -4.32
N ASN A 522 49.54 -4.34 -3.05
CA ASN A 522 48.69 -3.67 -2.06
C ASN A 522 48.73 -2.13 -2.14
N TYR A 523 49.68 -1.55 -2.88
CA TYR A 523 49.85 -0.10 -3.02
C TYR A 523 49.96 0.28 -4.50
N ILE A 524 49.29 1.37 -4.87
CA ILE A 524 49.41 1.97 -6.20
C ILE A 524 50.73 2.74 -6.26
N THR A 525 51.61 2.35 -7.20
CA THR A 525 52.94 2.96 -7.30
C THR A 525 52.90 4.36 -7.90
N ARG A 526 53.86 5.21 -7.50
CA ARG A 526 53.99 6.57 -8.08
C ARG A 526 54.16 6.54 -9.60
N LYS A 527 54.89 5.54 -10.12
CA LYS A 527 55.14 5.39 -11.56
C LYS A 527 53.84 5.14 -12.33
N SER A 528 52.97 4.26 -11.82
CA SER A 528 51.67 3.97 -12.42
C SER A 528 50.74 5.18 -12.45
N VAL A 529 50.70 5.96 -11.36
CA VAL A 529 49.91 7.21 -11.30
C VAL A 529 50.41 8.22 -12.33
N LYS A 530 51.72 8.43 -12.40
CA LYS A 530 52.33 9.36 -13.35
C LYS A 530 52.12 8.95 -14.81
N GLU A 531 52.21 7.66 -15.10
CA GLU A 531 51.97 7.11 -16.43
C GLU A 531 50.51 7.27 -16.85
N CYS A 532 49.55 6.94 -15.98
CA CYS A 532 48.12 7.10 -16.23
C CYS A 532 47.74 8.58 -16.45
N ILE A 533 48.22 9.50 -15.60
CA ILE A 533 47.98 10.94 -15.75
C ILE A 533 48.68 11.51 -17.01
N SER A 534 49.82 10.95 -17.42
CA SER A 534 50.50 11.38 -18.66
C SER A 534 49.78 10.87 -19.91
N ASN A 535 49.17 9.69 -19.84
CA ASN A 535 48.39 9.09 -20.92
C ASN A 535 47.00 9.73 -21.08
N GLU A 536 46.47 10.37 -20.02
CA GLU A 536 45.24 11.18 -20.02
C GLU A 536 45.26 12.35 -21.02
N ILE A 537 46.42 12.69 -21.63
CA ILE A 537 46.54 13.74 -22.66
C ILE A 537 45.72 13.40 -23.94
N PHE A 538 45.24 12.17 -24.12
CA PHE A 538 44.39 11.78 -25.25
C PHE A 538 42.88 11.84 -24.93
N SER A 539 42.35 13.03 -24.69
CA SER A 539 40.90 13.34 -24.89
C SER A 539 40.61 14.84 -24.94
N SER A 540 41.54 15.62 -25.52
CA SER A 540 41.28 17.00 -25.90
C SER A 540 41.91 17.28 -27.28
N GLU A 541 41.16 16.97 -28.33
CA GLU A 541 41.46 17.49 -29.69
C GLU A 541 41.43 19.03 -29.75
N GLU A 542 41.11 19.72 -28.64
CA GLU A 542 41.12 21.19 -28.54
C GLU A 542 42.27 21.77 -27.70
N ALA A 543 43.05 20.97 -26.94
CA ALA A 543 44.17 21.50 -26.15
C ALA A 543 45.45 21.76 -26.98
N ASN A 544 45.48 21.29 -28.23
CA ASN A 544 46.51 21.65 -29.20
C ASN A 544 46.20 22.98 -29.92
N VAL A 545 45.35 23.85 -29.39
CA VAL A 545 45.04 25.17 -29.99
C VAL A 545 45.58 26.36 -29.19
N SER A 546 45.94 26.22 -27.91
CA SER A 546 46.31 27.40 -27.10
C SER A 546 47.45 27.13 -26.13
N ASN A 547 48.69 27.13 -26.66
CA ASN A 547 49.85 27.43 -25.82
C ASN A 547 50.85 28.29 -26.59
N ILE A 548 50.37 29.45 -27.06
CA ILE A 548 51.24 30.56 -27.41
C ILE A 548 51.38 31.38 -26.13
N ASN A 549 52.60 31.47 -25.61
CA ASN A 549 52.86 32.30 -24.43
C ASN A 549 52.69 33.77 -24.84
N LEU A 550 51.68 34.45 -24.29
CA LEU A 550 51.40 35.87 -24.59
C LEU A 550 52.26 36.83 -23.75
N ASN A 551 53.06 36.32 -22.81
CA ASN A 551 53.95 37.12 -21.95
C ASN A 551 55.36 37.30 -22.54
N GLN A 552 55.55 37.06 -23.84
CA GLN A 552 56.84 37.23 -24.54
C GLN A 552 56.78 38.37 -25.57
N SER A 553 57.91 38.73 -26.18
CA SER A 553 57.94 39.81 -27.17
C SER A 553 57.08 39.45 -28.40
N LEU A 554 56.51 40.47 -29.07
CA LEU A 554 55.70 40.26 -30.27
C LEU A 554 56.45 39.47 -31.35
N ASN A 555 57.78 39.63 -31.42
CA ASN A 555 58.61 38.87 -32.35
C ASN A 555 58.68 37.38 -31.97
N ASP A 556 58.79 37.04 -30.69
CA ASP A 556 58.83 35.64 -30.22
C ASP A 556 57.46 34.98 -30.37
N ILE A 557 56.36 35.70 -30.11
CA ILE A 557 54.98 35.25 -30.38
C ILE A 557 54.84 34.92 -31.88
N THR A 558 55.30 35.83 -32.74
CA THR A 558 55.21 35.64 -34.20
C THR A 558 56.07 34.47 -34.67
N TYR A 559 57.24 34.27 -34.06
CA TYR A 559 58.11 33.14 -34.34
C TYR A 559 57.46 31.79 -33.98
N ASP A 560 56.86 31.69 -32.79
CA ASP A 560 56.18 30.47 -32.34
C ASP A 560 54.98 30.11 -33.23
N VAL A 561 54.21 31.12 -33.64
CA VAL A 561 53.09 30.96 -34.58
C VAL A 561 53.59 30.44 -35.94
N ILE A 562 54.63 31.07 -36.50
CA ILE A 562 55.20 30.66 -37.80
C ILE A 562 55.76 29.23 -37.73
N ARG A 563 56.47 28.89 -36.65
CA ARG A 563 57.04 27.55 -36.45
C ARG A 563 55.96 26.48 -36.34
N ARG A 564 54.82 26.81 -35.72
CA ARG A 564 53.68 25.90 -35.57
C ARG A 564 52.99 25.64 -36.91
N VAL A 565 52.65 26.70 -37.66
CA VAL A 565 52.06 26.56 -39.00
C VAL A 565 53.01 25.83 -39.95
N MET A 566 54.31 26.07 -39.85
CA MET A 566 55.32 25.31 -40.60
C MET A 566 55.30 23.81 -40.26
N LYS A 567 55.12 23.42 -38.99
CA LYS A 567 54.99 22.00 -38.62
C LYS A 567 53.71 21.37 -39.16
N GLU A 568 52.57 22.07 -39.06
CA GLU A 568 51.28 21.59 -39.57
C GLU A 568 51.30 21.40 -41.09
N GLU A 569 51.98 22.28 -41.83
CA GLU A 569 52.10 22.22 -43.29
C GLU A 569 53.29 21.35 -43.78
N GLY A 570 53.88 20.53 -42.90
CA GLY A 570 54.97 19.61 -43.27
C GLY A 570 56.26 20.31 -43.72
N MET A 571 56.60 21.43 -43.09
CA MET A 571 57.76 22.31 -43.38
C MET A 571 57.71 22.99 -44.76
N ASN A 572 56.54 23.08 -45.38
CA ASN A 572 56.37 23.75 -46.67
C ASN A 572 56.13 25.26 -46.52
N GLN A 573 57.21 26.05 -46.71
CA GLN A 573 57.18 27.52 -46.58
C GLN A 573 56.15 28.21 -47.47
N LYS A 574 55.82 27.66 -48.65
CA LYS A 574 54.87 28.29 -49.57
C LYS A 574 53.44 28.16 -49.05
N LYS A 575 53.05 26.95 -48.61
CA LYS A 575 51.72 26.70 -48.02
C LYS A 575 51.53 27.45 -46.70
N ALA A 576 52.56 27.50 -45.86
CA ALA A 576 52.53 28.26 -44.62
C ALA A 576 52.39 29.78 -44.87
N ALA A 577 53.07 30.32 -45.88
CA ALA A 577 52.96 31.72 -46.30
C ALA A 577 51.54 32.07 -46.78
N ASP A 578 50.95 31.22 -47.62
CA ASP A 578 49.60 31.39 -48.14
C ASP A 578 48.55 31.33 -47.01
N ARG A 579 48.70 30.41 -46.06
CA ARG A 579 47.81 30.25 -44.90
C ARG A 579 47.88 31.43 -43.93
N LEU A 580 49.08 31.94 -43.68
CA LEU A 580 49.30 33.11 -42.82
C LEU A 580 49.08 34.46 -43.54
N LYS A 581 48.80 34.45 -44.85
CA LYS A 581 48.65 35.64 -45.71
C LYS A 581 49.85 36.59 -45.63
N VAL A 582 51.06 36.04 -45.58
CA VAL A 582 52.32 36.79 -45.55
C VAL A 582 53.24 36.36 -46.68
N SER A 583 54.18 37.22 -47.09
CA SER A 583 55.16 36.86 -48.12
C SER A 583 56.12 35.76 -47.62
N ARG A 584 56.57 34.88 -48.52
CA ARG A 584 57.60 33.86 -48.20
C ARG A 584 58.87 34.48 -47.60
N THR A 585 59.24 35.67 -48.06
CA THR A 585 60.37 36.47 -47.54
C THR A 585 60.17 36.91 -46.09
N THR A 586 58.93 37.18 -45.66
CA THR A 586 58.62 37.54 -44.26
C THR A 586 58.83 36.36 -43.32
N ILE A 587 58.37 35.16 -43.70
CA ILE A 587 58.59 33.93 -42.94
C ILE A 587 60.08 33.63 -42.80
N TRP A 588 60.84 33.73 -43.90
CA TRP A 588 62.29 33.51 -43.88
C TRP A 588 63.02 34.51 -42.97
N ARG A 589 62.65 35.79 -43.02
CA ARG A 589 63.27 36.85 -42.19
C ARG A 589 63.05 36.61 -40.70
N ILE A 590 61.86 36.16 -40.29
CA ILE A 590 61.53 35.91 -38.89
C ILE A 590 62.16 34.59 -38.39
N LEU A 591 62.31 33.59 -39.26
CA LEU A 591 63.00 32.35 -38.91
C LEU A 591 64.52 32.54 -38.73
N ASN A 592 65.13 33.47 -39.48
CA ASN A 592 66.56 33.75 -39.46
C ASN A 592 66.97 34.94 -38.58
N SER A 593 66.02 35.62 -37.93
CA SER A 593 66.33 36.68 -36.96
C SER A 593 66.74 36.14 -35.57
N ARG A 594 67.18 34.88 -35.51
CA ARG A 594 67.70 34.20 -34.33
C ARG A 594 69.03 33.53 -34.62
#